data_AF-A0A1V5B8K2-F1
#
_entry.id   AF-A0A1V5B8K2-F1
#
_cell.length_a   1.000
_cell.length_b   1.000
_cell.length_c   1.000
_cell.angle_alpha   90.00
_cell.angle_beta   90.00
_cell.angle_gamma   90.00
#
_symmetry.space_group_name_H-M   'P 1'
#
loop_
_entity.id
_entity.type
_entity.pdbx_description
1 polymer ?
#
loop_
_entity_poly.entity_id
_entity_poly.type
_entity_poly.pdbx_seq_one_letter_code
_entity_poly.pdbx_strand_id
1 'polypeptide(L)'
;MSGLIETFREATLLQCGFLEKLLELDMGEVAAFSESMEQFLAPSSENKFVYGLAAGRSALALYSFLQLIQNHFDNVFPFTLEDPVQRHYRKGSSLGIAISGSGETPSVNKYIEDMIAHGGEIKLITANENGTAFRLVSEYEKGSTLVIKARTKYATDKEMRSRLSPLGTEFELEVLTFLNAVFADIQSRLKGICEPSCPEYRSTIKDFEENARLIAEMDSDHLEHWFDRLLPRSGRYMIGGVGRSGLVARAFEMRFTHLNKISYWERDFNTPSFQIGDVYIPISGIGNTYEALEGTAAALAKGSDVMPITANRSSRLVALMRRHGRTDDIVVIPVKPEYSDLFSGDISTTTWLMSDYTKFRYPIFEINASIFTNSVVAVGAEFLGIVEAGMRRMHV
;
A
#
# COMPACT_ATOMS: atom_id res chain seq x y z
N MET A 1 6.09 -14.15 -25.89
CA MET A 1 5.63 -14.20 -24.49
C MET A 1 6.79 -14.06 -23.50
N SER A 2 8.03 -14.41 -23.89
CA SER A 2 9.27 -14.00 -23.18
C SER A 2 9.36 -12.52 -22.80
N GLY A 3 8.77 -11.62 -23.61
CA GLY A 3 8.74 -10.18 -23.32
C GLY A 3 7.89 -9.78 -22.10
N LEU A 4 6.86 -10.56 -21.73
CA LEU A 4 6.04 -10.24 -20.55
C LEU A 4 6.81 -10.48 -19.24
N ILE A 5 7.59 -11.57 -19.19
CA ILE A 5 8.47 -11.85 -18.05
C ILE A 5 9.59 -10.82 -17.94
N GLU A 6 10.15 -10.41 -19.07
CA GLU A 6 11.15 -9.33 -19.10
C GLU A 6 10.57 -8.02 -18.55
N THR A 7 9.40 -7.61 -19.01
CA THR A 7 8.70 -6.43 -18.46
C THR A 7 8.36 -6.56 -16.99
N PHE A 8 7.94 -7.74 -16.53
CA PHE A 8 7.70 -7.99 -15.11
C PHE A 8 8.97 -7.75 -14.28
N ARG A 9 10.11 -8.30 -14.74
CA ARG A 9 11.42 -8.15 -14.08
C ARG A 9 11.88 -6.70 -14.10
N GLU A 10 11.81 -6.03 -15.25
CA GLU A 10 12.17 -4.61 -15.38
C GLU A 10 11.32 -3.71 -14.48
N ALA A 11 10.00 -3.93 -14.45
CA ALA A 11 9.08 -3.17 -13.60
C ALA A 11 9.34 -3.43 -12.11
N THR A 12 9.67 -4.67 -11.74
CA THR A 12 10.01 -5.03 -10.36
C THR A 12 11.31 -4.36 -9.93
N LEU A 13 12.38 -4.45 -10.74
CA LEU A 13 13.66 -3.82 -10.44
C LEU A 13 13.56 -2.28 -10.38
N LEU A 14 12.76 -1.68 -11.28
CA LEU A 14 12.49 -0.24 -11.23
C LEU A 14 11.84 0.16 -9.90
N GLN A 15 10.89 -0.63 -9.42
CA GLN A 15 10.24 -0.37 -8.13
C GLN A 15 11.16 -0.60 -6.93
N CYS A 16 12.06 -1.59 -6.98
CA CYS A 16 13.09 -1.75 -5.95
C CYS A 16 14.00 -0.50 -5.89
N GLY A 17 14.35 0.06 -7.05
CA GLY A 17 15.09 1.32 -7.11
C GLY A 17 14.38 2.52 -6.47
N PHE A 18 13.04 2.52 -6.38
CA PHE A 18 12.31 3.57 -5.65
C PHE A 18 12.50 3.45 -4.13
N LEU A 19 12.63 2.22 -3.60
CA LEU A 19 12.94 2.01 -2.19
C LEU A 19 14.36 2.48 -1.87
N GLU A 20 15.34 2.23 -2.75
CA GLU A 20 16.72 2.69 -2.58
C GLU A 20 16.81 4.22 -2.48
N LYS A 21 16.04 4.95 -3.28
CA LYS A 21 16.01 6.42 -3.26
C LYS A 21 15.62 6.99 -1.89
N LEU A 22 14.84 6.25 -1.09
CA LEU A 22 14.48 6.70 0.26
C LEU A 22 15.69 6.79 1.19
N LEU A 23 16.78 6.08 0.90
CA LEU A 23 18.05 6.21 1.63
C LEU A 23 18.78 7.52 1.31
N GLU A 24 18.43 8.20 0.21
CA GLU A 24 19.01 9.47 -0.22
C GLU A 24 18.32 10.70 0.40
N LEU A 25 17.21 10.50 1.14
CA LEU A 25 16.54 11.58 1.86
C LEU A 25 17.48 12.24 2.89
N ASP A 26 17.24 13.51 3.20
CA ASP A 26 17.96 14.18 4.27
C ASP A 26 17.56 13.55 5.61
N MET A 27 18.52 12.90 6.27
CA MET A 27 18.28 12.28 7.57
C MET A 27 17.90 13.30 8.65
N GLY A 28 18.32 14.56 8.52
CA GLY A 28 17.86 15.63 9.41
C GLY A 28 16.36 15.85 9.30
N GLU A 29 15.80 15.85 8.09
CA GLU A 29 14.35 15.97 7.86
C GLU A 29 13.61 14.71 8.34
N VAL A 30 14.16 13.53 8.06
CA VAL A 30 13.58 12.25 8.53
C VAL A 30 13.56 12.19 10.07
N ALA A 31 14.67 12.57 10.72
CA ALA A 31 14.79 12.61 12.16
C ALA A 31 13.82 13.63 12.77
N ALA A 32 13.71 14.82 12.19
CA ALA A 32 12.77 15.85 12.65
C ALA A 32 11.31 15.39 12.52
N PHE A 33 10.96 14.73 11.41
CA PHE A 33 9.63 14.13 11.25
C PHE A 33 9.38 13.05 12.30
N SER A 34 10.34 12.14 12.49
CA SER A 34 10.22 11.05 13.46
C SER A 34 10.15 11.53 14.91
N GLU A 35 10.97 12.52 15.28
CA GLU A 35 10.96 13.14 16.61
C GLU A 35 9.62 13.82 16.88
N SER A 36 9.12 14.58 15.92
CA SER A 36 7.84 15.26 16.08
C SER A 36 6.67 14.28 16.18
N MET A 37 6.72 13.17 15.43
CA MET A 37 5.76 12.08 15.58
C MET A 37 5.88 11.36 16.94
N GLU A 38 7.10 11.14 17.44
CA GLU A 38 7.34 10.56 18.75
C GLU A 38 6.76 11.44 19.87
N GLN A 39 7.05 12.75 19.85
CA GLN A 39 6.49 13.71 20.80
C GLN A 39 4.96 13.68 20.80
N PHE A 40 4.34 13.63 19.62
CA PHE A 40 2.89 13.51 19.51
C PHE A 40 2.38 12.14 19.97
N LEU A 41 3.09 11.03 19.74
CA LEU A 41 2.62 9.67 20.06
C LEU A 41 3.00 9.19 21.47
N ALA A 42 3.88 9.89 22.18
CA ALA A 42 4.37 9.53 23.52
C ALA A 42 3.23 9.18 24.51
N PRO A 43 3.37 8.18 25.38
CA PRO A 43 2.29 7.73 26.26
C PRO A 43 1.66 8.88 27.05
N SER A 44 0.34 9.06 26.94
CA SER A 44 -0.40 10.07 27.70
C SER A 44 -1.76 9.52 28.16
N SER A 45 -2.34 10.13 29.19
CA SER A 45 -3.68 9.77 29.68
C SER A 45 -4.81 10.32 28.82
N GLU A 46 -4.50 11.22 27.87
CA GLU A 46 -5.48 11.86 27.01
C GLU A 46 -5.59 11.16 25.66
N ASN A 47 -6.80 11.17 25.10
CA ASN A 47 -7.05 10.68 23.75
C ASN A 47 -6.43 11.62 22.71
N LYS A 48 -5.72 11.05 21.75
CA LYS A 48 -5.09 11.75 20.64
C LYS A 48 -5.80 11.42 19.34
N PHE A 49 -5.91 12.41 18.47
CA PHE A 49 -6.66 12.31 17.22
C PHE A 49 -5.74 12.59 16.04
N VAL A 50 -5.61 11.62 15.14
CA VAL A 50 -4.73 11.73 13.96
C VAL A 50 -5.59 11.75 12.71
N TYR A 51 -5.56 12.84 11.96
CA TYR A 51 -6.37 13.04 10.76
C TYR A 51 -5.52 12.79 9.51
N GLY A 52 -5.84 11.73 8.78
CA GLY A 52 -5.20 11.42 7.51
C GLY A 52 -5.87 12.16 6.35
N LEU A 53 -5.16 13.12 5.77
CA LEU A 53 -5.63 13.99 4.70
C LEU A 53 -4.99 13.59 3.35
N ALA A 54 -5.59 12.62 2.67
CA ALA A 54 -5.12 12.16 1.38
C ALA A 54 -6.27 11.60 0.54
N ALA A 55 -6.15 11.67 -0.78
CA ALA A 55 -7.15 11.15 -1.72
C ALA A 55 -6.54 10.13 -2.69
N GLY A 56 -7.39 9.28 -3.26
CA GLY A 56 -6.98 8.26 -4.23
C GLY A 56 -6.00 7.26 -3.65
N ARG A 57 -4.95 6.91 -4.40
CA ARG A 57 -3.99 5.88 -3.99
C ARG A 57 -3.05 6.32 -2.87
N SER A 58 -2.67 7.61 -2.81
CA SER A 58 -1.89 8.14 -1.69
C SER A 58 -2.63 8.02 -0.36
N ALA A 59 -3.97 8.02 -0.40
CA ALA A 59 -4.80 7.74 0.77
C ALA A 59 -4.61 6.32 1.31
N LEU A 60 -4.41 5.33 0.43
CA LEU A 60 -4.23 3.93 0.84
C LEU A 60 -2.93 3.74 1.64
N ALA A 61 -1.85 4.41 1.23
CA ALA A 61 -0.59 4.41 1.99
C ALA A 61 -0.77 5.05 3.38
N LEU A 62 -1.47 6.20 3.43
CA LEU A 62 -1.78 6.87 4.69
C LEU A 62 -2.68 6.04 5.60
N TYR A 63 -3.74 5.43 5.07
CA TYR A 63 -4.65 4.58 5.83
C TYR A 63 -3.95 3.33 6.37
N SER A 64 -2.99 2.79 5.62
CA SER A 64 -2.14 1.69 6.11
C SER A 64 -1.31 2.13 7.32
N PHE A 65 -0.83 3.37 7.34
CA PHE A 65 -0.07 3.92 8.46
C PHE A 65 -0.99 4.27 9.65
N LEU A 66 -2.18 4.80 9.40
CA LEU A 66 -3.17 5.05 10.45
C LEU A 66 -3.59 3.75 11.15
N GLN A 67 -3.82 2.67 10.41
CA GLN A 67 -4.05 1.34 10.99
C GLN A 67 -2.86 0.87 11.82
N LEU A 68 -1.62 1.11 11.35
CA LEU A 68 -0.41 0.75 12.08
C LEU A 68 -0.31 1.47 13.42
N ILE A 69 -0.59 2.78 13.45
CA ILE A 69 -0.65 3.58 14.68
C ILE A 69 -1.75 3.06 15.61
N GLN A 70 -2.98 2.91 15.12
CA GLN A 70 -4.11 2.44 15.93
C GLN A 70 -3.85 1.08 16.58
N ASN A 71 -3.10 0.20 15.90
CA ASN A 71 -2.77 -1.13 16.42
C ASN A 71 -1.75 -1.11 17.56
N HIS A 72 -0.91 -0.07 17.62
CA HIS A 72 0.20 0.04 18.57
C HIS A 72 -0.10 0.99 19.73
N PHE A 73 -1.06 1.91 19.59
CA PHE A 73 -1.39 2.91 20.60
C PHE A 73 -2.88 2.87 20.96
N ASP A 74 -3.19 2.51 22.21
CA ASP A 74 -4.57 2.35 22.68
C ASP A 74 -5.34 3.69 22.80
N ASN A 75 -4.64 4.81 22.96
CA ASN A 75 -5.23 6.15 23.11
C ASN A 75 -5.16 7.02 21.85
N VAL A 76 -4.82 6.43 20.69
CA VAL A 76 -4.73 7.16 19.42
C VAL A 76 -5.85 6.74 18.47
N PHE A 77 -6.64 7.73 18.05
CA PHE A 77 -7.82 7.53 17.21
C PHE A 77 -7.56 8.13 15.82
N PRO A 78 -7.43 7.30 14.78
CA PRO A 78 -7.29 7.80 13.43
C PRO A 78 -8.63 8.25 12.84
N PHE A 79 -8.60 9.30 12.03
CA PHE A 79 -9.69 9.79 11.21
C PHE A 79 -9.22 9.94 9.77
N THR A 80 -10.14 9.81 8.81
CA THR A 80 -9.85 9.95 7.37
C THR A 80 -10.57 11.17 6.79
N LEU A 81 -10.40 11.43 5.49
CA LEU A 81 -11.16 12.49 4.80
C LEU A 81 -12.68 12.27 4.82
N GLU A 82 -13.14 11.03 5.02
CA GLU A 82 -14.56 10.72 5.17
C GLU A 82 -15.13 11.23 6.51
N ASP A 83 -14.25 11.49 7.49
CA ASP A 83 -14.59 12.02 8.80
C ASP A 83 -14.46 13.56 8.81
N PRO A 84 -15.53 14.32 9.08
CA PRO A 84 -15.43 15.77 9.16
C PRO A 84 -14.53 16.19 10.33
N VAL A 85 -13.45 16.92 10.03
CA VAL A 85 -12.46 17.40 11.02
C VAL A 85 -13.12 18.07 12.21
N GLN A 86 -14.13 18.91 11.94
CA GLN A 86 -14.86 19.70 12.92
C GLN A 86 -15.52 18.88 14.04
N ARG A 87 -15.84 17.60 13.81
CA ARG A 87 -16.64 16.81 14.75
C ARG A 87 -15.86 16.32 15.97
N HIS A 88 -14.55 16.12 15.82
CA HIS A 88 -13.71 15.52 16.88
C HIS A 88 -12.44 16.32 17.20
N TYR A 89 -12.27 17.50 16.59
CA TYR A 89 -11.06 18.29 16.77
C TYR A 89 -10.89 18.72 18.23
N ARG A 90 -9.70 18.46 18.79
CA ARG A 90 -9.31 18.92 20.14
C ARG A 90 -7.99 19.67 20.09
N LYS A 91 -8.01 20.92 20.51
CA LYS A 91 -6.83 21.80 20.53
C LYS A 91 -5.73 21.17 21.39
N GLY A 92 -4.58 20.91 20.80
CA GLY A 92 -3.41 20.31 21.48
C GLY A 92 -3.36 18.78 21.48
N SER A 93 -4.45 18.09 21.07
CA SER A 93 -4.51 16.63 20.99
C SER A 93 -4.84 16.13 19.57
N SER A 94 -4.74 17.01 18.57
CA SER A 94 -5.06 16.72 17.17
C SER A 94 -3.88 17.00 16.24
N LEU A 95 -3.56 16.03 15.39
CA LEU A 95 -2.51 16.09 14.38
C LEU A 95 -3.09 15.80 13.00
N GLY A 96 -2.83 16.66 12.02
CA GLY A 96 -3.09 16.39 10.60
C GLY A 96 -1.86 15.78 9.94
N ILE A 97 -2.05 14.69 9.18
CA ILE A 97 -1.03 14.13 8.28
C ILE A 97 -1.59 14.19 6.88
N ALA A 98 -1.08 15.11 6.07
CA ALA A 98 -1.48 15.30 4.69
C ALA A 98 -0.50 14.62 3.74
N ILE A 99 -1.02 13.94 2.72
CA ILE A 99 -0.20 13.31 1.68
C ILE A 99 -0.79 13.63 0.31
N SER A 100 0.00 14.32 -0.51
CA SER A 100 -0.41 14.71 -1.86
C SER A 100 0.80 14.79 -2.77
N GLY A 101 0.91 13.88 -3.73
CA GLY A 101 2.02 13.88 -4.68
C GLY A 101 2.03 15.14 -5.54
N SER A 102 0.87 15.55 -6.07
CA SER A 102 0.76 16.75 -6.91
C SER A 102 0.76 18.06 -6.13
N GLY A 103 0.38 18.05 -4.86
CA GLY A 103 0.15 19.27 -4.07
C GLY A 103 -1.09 20.07 -4.49
N GLU A 104 -1.88 19.60 -5.45
CA GLU A 104 -3.01 20.35 -6.04
C GLU A 104 -4.36 19.67 -5.88
N THR A 105 -4.42 18.58 -5.09
CA THR A 105 -5.68 17.85 -4.88
C THR A 105 -6.65 18.72 -4.07
N PRO A 106 -7.79 19.18 -4.64
CA PRO A 106 -8.63 20.20 -4.00
C PRO A 106 -9.21 19.77 -2.66
N SER A 107 -9.62 18.50 -2.55
CA SER A 107 -10.11 17.95 -1.28
C SER A 107 -9.02 18.02 -0.21
N VAL A 108 -7.82 17.52 -0.50
CA VAL A 108 -6.70 17.55 0.46
C VAL A 108 -6.37 18.99 0.88
N ASN A 109 -6.29 19.93 -0.06
CA ASN A 109 -5.99 21.33 0.23
C ASN A 109 -7.05 21.98 1.13
N LYS A 110 -8.33 21.71 0.89
CA LYS A 110 -9.41 22.20 1.75
C LYS A 110 -9.29 21.70 3.19
N TYR A 111 -8.98 20.42 3.39
CA TYR A 111 -8.83 19.88 4.75
C TYR A 111 -7.54 20.35 5.44
N ILE A 112 -6.49 20.67 4.68
CA ILE A 112 -5.30 21.37 5.18
C ILE A 112 -5.70 22.75 5.73
N GLU A 113 -6.45 23.53 4.95
CA GLU A 113 -6.97 24.84 5.36
C GLU A 113 -7.84 24.73 6.62
N ASP A 114 -8.73 23.75 6.66
CA ASP A 114 -9.57 23.49 7.84
C ASP A 114 -8.70 23.21 9.08
N MET A 115 -7.65 22.39 8.97
CA MET A 115 -6.77 22.13 10.12
C MET A 115 -6.00 23.36 10.59
N ILE A 116 -5.50 24.16 9.64
CA ILE A 116 -4.81 25.43 9.92
C ILE A 116 -5.76 26.40 10.63
N ALA A 117 -7.00 26.53 10.16
CA ALA A 117 -8.02 27.40 10.73
C ALA A 117 -8.35 27.04 12.19
N HIS A 118 -8.28 25.75 12.55
CA HIS A 118 -8.48 25.29 13.93
C HIS A 118 -7.22 25.37 14.80
N GLY A 119 -6.08 25.79 14.22
CA GLY A 119 -4.82 25.96 14.93
C GLY A 119 -4.11 24.64 15.26
N GLY A 120 -4.41 23.59 14.50
CA GLY A 120 -3.92 22.22 14.70
C GLY A 120 -2.54 22.02 14.11
N GLU A 121 -1.78 21.08 14.66
CA GLU A 121 -0.50 20.71 14.07
C GLU A 121 -0.72 19.95 12.77
N ILE A 122 0.08 20.21 11.74
CA ILE A 122 -0.04 19.53 10.45
C ILE A 122 1.31 19.16 9.85
N LYS A 123 1.39 17.95 9.33
CA LYS A 123 2.54 17.42 8.59
C LYS A 123 2.15 17.12 7.16
N LEU A 124 2.95 17.55 6.20
CA LEU A 124 2.71 17.29 4.79
C LEU A 124 3.84 16.45 4.21
N ILE A 125 3.49 15.36 3.52
CA ILE A 125 4.39 14.63 2.63
C ILE A 125 3.98 14.91 1.19
N THR A 126 4.88 15.46 0.39
CA THR A 126 4.60 15.83 -1.01
C THR A 126 5.80 15.58 -1.91
N ALA A 127 5.55 15.49 -3.21
CA ALA A 127 6.59 15.50 -4.24
C ALA A 127 6.69 16.84 -4.99
N ASN A 128 5.81 17.81 -4.69
CA ASN A 128 5.75 19.09 -5.36
C ASN A 128 5.92 20.27 -4.38
N GLU A 129 7.14 20.80 -4.32
CA GLU A 129 7.50 21.99 -3.53
C GLU A 129 6.78 23.27 -4.00
N ASN A 130 6.34 23.32 -5.26
CA ASN A 130 5.63 24.48 -5.81
C ASN A 130 4.11 24.36 -5.66
N GLY A 131 3.62 23.26 -5.08
CA GLY A 131 2.20 22.96 -4.98
C GLY A 131 1.48 23.82 -3.93
N THR A 132 0.18 24.00 -4.11
CA THR A 132 -0.69 24.71 -3.15
C THR A 132 -0.59 24.10 -1.74
N ALA A 133 -0.60 22.77 -1.61
CA ALA A 133 -0.45 22.08 -0.33
C ALA A 133 0.87 22.47 0.37
N PHE A 134 1.98 22.50 -0.37
CA PHE A 134 3.30 22.83 0.19
C PHE A 134 3.29 24.25 0.75
N ARG A 135 2.82 25.23 -0.03
CA ARG A 135 2.73 26.63 0.38
C ARG A 135 1.89 26.81 1.65
N LEU A 136 0.70 26.19 1.70
CA LEU A 136 -0.20 26.28 2.85
C LEU A 136 0.46 25.78 4.15
N VAL A 137 1.21 24.67 4.07
CA VAL A 137 1.82 24.06 5.25
C VAL A 137 3.16 24.69 5.60
N SER A 138 3.99 25.07 4.62
CA SER A 138 5.31 25.68 4.87
C SER A 138 5.21 27.08 5.47
N GLU A 139 4.16 27.84 5.15
CA GLU A 139 3.93 29.19 5.69
C GLU A 139 3.28 29.17 7.08
N TYR A 140 2.84 27.99 7.54
CA TYR A 140 2.13 27.85 8.81
C TYR A 140 3.09 27.49 9.95
N GLU A 141 3.02 28.22 11.06
CA GLU A 141 3.94 28.08 12.21
C GLU A 141 3.97 26.67 12.82
N LYS A 142 2.83 25.96 12.81
CA LYS A 142 2.73 24.56 13.29
C LYS A 142 2.67 23.55 12.15
N GLY A 143 3.14 23.96 10.98
CA GLY A 143 3.28 23.15 9.79
C GLY A 143 4.67 22.56 9.67
N SER A 144 4.77 21.32 9.22
CA SER A 144 6.03 20.68 8.84
C SER A 144 5.87 20.02 7.49
N THR A 145 6.86 20.16 6.61
CA THR A 145 6.86 19.57 5.28
C THR A 145 8.00 18.57 5.15
N LEU A 146 7.74 17.48 4.44
CA LEU A 146 8.73 16.51 4.02
C LEU A 146 8.57 16.31 2.51
N VAL A 147 9.65 16.50 1.76
CA VAL A 147 9.63 16.38 0.30
C VAL A 147 10.26 15.07 -0.12
N ILE A 148 9.47 14.19 -0.72
CA ILE A 148 9.96 12.98 -1.37
C ILE A 148 9.97 13.24 -2.87
N LYS A 149 11.17 13.36 -3.45
CA LYS A 149 11.38 13.66 -4.88
C LYS A 149 11.00 12.46 -5.75
N ALA A 150 9.69 12.28 -5.94
CA ALA A 150 9.09 11.19 -6.67
C ALA A 150 8.44 11.67 -7.97
N ARG A 151 8.32 10.78 -8.96
CA ARG A 151 7.46 11.06 -10.12
C ARG A 151 5.99 11.04 -9.71
N THR A 152 5.27 12.10 -10.05
CA THR A 152 3.82 12.21 -9.84
C THR A 152 3.05 11.91 -11.13
N LYS A 153 1.73 11.77 -11.02
CA LYS A 153 0.83 11.56 -12.17
C LYS A 153 0.88 12.66 -13.24
N TYR A 154 1.53 13.79 -12.97
CA TYR A 154 1.67 14.94 -13.89
C TYR A 154 3.05 15.03 -14.57
N ALA A 155 3.99 14.14 -14.26
CA ALA A 155 5.33 14.20 -14.84
C ALA A 155 5.35 13.89 -16.36
N THR A 156 6.13 14.69 -17.09
CA THR A 156 6.16 14.81 -18.56
C THR A 156 7.16 13.90 -19.27
N ASP A 157 8.07 13.21 -18.57
CA ASP A 157 9.09 12.39 -19.22
C ASP A 157 8.51 11.16 -19.94
N LYS A 158 8.92 11.01 -21.20
CA LYS A 158 8.34 10.13 -22.22
C LYS A 158 9.09 8.81 -22.37
N GLU A 159 8.29 7.75 -22.49
CA GLU A 159 8.49 6.51 -23.26
C GLU A 159 8.85 5.21 -22.50
N MET A 160 9.97 5.09 -21.77
CA MET A 160 10.31 3.79 -21.14
C MET A 160 9.81 3.62 -19.70
N ARG A 161 10.13 4.58 -18.80
CA ARG A 161 9.68 4.54 -17.40
C ARG A 161 8.15 4.65 -17.23
N SER A 162 7.45 5.28 -18.18
CA SER A 162 5.98 5.37 -18.20
C SER A 162 5.29 4.03 -18.36
N ARG A 163 5.90 3.10 -19.12
CA ARG A 163 5.36 1.76 -19.36
C ARG A 163 5.54 0.88 -18.13
N LEU A 164 6.70 0.97 -17.50
CA LEU A 164 7.09 0.14 -16.35
C LEU A 164 6.51 0.61 -15.01
N SER A 165 6.14 1.90 -14.88
CA SER A 165 5.52 2.46 -13.67
C SER A 165 4.41 3.48 -14.03
N PRO A 166 3.21 3.01 -14.42
CA PRO A 166 2.15 3.87 -14.91
C PRO A 166 1.49 4.73 -13.82
N LEU A 167 1.04 5.94 -14.17
CA LEU A 167 0.21 6.85 -13.34
C LEU A 167 0.80 7.32 -11.98
N GLY A 168 2.11 7.28 -11.76
CA GLY A 168 2.71 7.82 -10.52
C GLY A 168 2.78 6.84 -9.34
N THR A 169 2.84 5.53 -9.63
CA THR A 169 3.07 4.46 -8.64
C THR A 169 4.26 4.69 -7.71
N GLU A 170 5.30 5.36 -8.23
CA GLU A 170 6.53 5.70 -7.51
C GLU A 170 6.25 6.42 -6.19
N PHE A 171 5.57 7.57 -6.24
CA PHE A 171 5.28 8.35 -5.03
C PHE A 171 4.46 7.56 -4.00
N GLU A 172 3.51 6.74 -4.45
CA GLU A 172 2.65 5.99 -3.53
C GLU A 172 3.39 4.85 -2.84
N LEU A 173 4.26 4.14 -3.57
CA LEU A 173 5.13 3.10 -3.01
C LEU A 173 6.18 3.71 -2.07
N GLU A 174 6.79 4.84 -2.47
CA GLU A 174 7.78 5.54 -1.65
C GLU A 174 7.16 6.03 -0.34
N VAL A 175 5.98 6.65 -0.38
CA VAL A 175 5.26 7.07 0.83
C VAL A 175 4.89 5.87 1.70
N LEU A 176 4.34 4.80 1.12
CA LEU A 176 4.00 3.59 1.88
C LEU A 176 5.25 3.02 2.58
N THR A 177 6.36 2.92 1.87
CA THR A 177 7.63 2.40 2.40
C THR A 177 8.20 3.33 3.46
N PHE A 178 8.24 4.64 3.19
CA PHE A 178 8.69 5.68 4.12
C PHE A 178 7.91 5.61 5.44
N LEU A 179 6.57 5.60 5.38
CA LEU A 179 5.73 5.58 6.58
C LEU A 179 5.93 4.32 7.43
N ASN A 180 6.22 3.17 6.79
CA ASN A 180 6.53 1.94 7.52
C ASN A 180 7.94 1.95 8.13
N ALA A 181 8.93 2.49 7.41
CA ALA A 181 10.29 2.60 7.91
C ALA A 181 10.42 3.64 9.02
N VAL A 182 9.77 4.80 8.88
CA VAL A 182 9.79 5.84 9.92
C VAL A 182 9.04 5.39 11.16
N PHE A 183 8.04 4.52 11.03
CA PHE A 183 7.39 3.92 12.19
C PHE A 183 8.35 3.11 13.05
N ALA A 184 9.28 2.37 12.44
CA ALA A 184 10.31 1.64 13.19
C ALA A 184 11.23 2.61 13.96
N ASP A 185 11.59 3.75 13.35
CA ASP A 185 12.37 4.80 14.03
C ASP A 185 11.59 5.45 15.18
N ILE A 186 10.30 5.77 14.97
CA ILE A 186 9.39 6.28 16.02
C ILE A 186 9.34 5.30 17.20
N GLN A 187 9.21 4.01 16.94
CA GLN A 187 9.22 2.98 17.99
C GLN A 187 10.55 2.91 18.74
N SER A 188 11.67 3.11 18.05
CA SER A 188 13.00 3.16 18.66
C SER A 188 13.16 4.37 19.58
N ARG A 189 12.71 5.54 19.12
CA ARG A 189 12.71 6.79 19.90
C ARG A 189 11.82 6.70 21.14
N LEU A 190 10.63 6.10 21.01
CA LEU A 190 9.73 5.85 22.15
C LEU A 190 10.35 4.92 23.21
N LYS A 191 11.34 4.10 22.84
CA LYS A 191 12.14 3.27 23.77
C LYS A 191 13.35 4.02 24.35
N GLY A 192 13.54 5.29 24.00
CA GLY A 192 14.64 6.14 24.44
C GLY A 192 15.88 6.10 23.54
N ILE A 193 15.83 5.43 22.38
CA ILE A 193 16.94 5.37 21.42
C ILE A 193 16.73 6.48 20.39
N CYS A 194 17.33 7.64 20.66
CA CYS A 194 17.20 8.83 19.82
C CYS A 194 18.49 9.11 19.06
N GLU A 195 18.68 8.46 17.90
CA GLU A 195 19.82 8.71 17.03
C GLU A 195 19.45 9.66 15.86
N PRO A 196 20.17 10.76 15.64
CA PRO A 196 19.94 11.67 14.52
C PRO A 196 20.15 11.01 13.14
N SER A 197 20.91 9.91 13.08
CA SER A 197 21.18 9.15 11.86
C SER A 197 20.05 8.21 11.44
N CYS A 198 18.99 8.06 12.25
CA CYS A 198 17.86 7.17 12.01
C CYS A 198 18.27 5.76 11.53
N PRO A 199 19.06 5.01 12.32
CA PRO A 199 19.59 3.71 11.90
C PRO A 199 18.47 2.69 11.62
N GLU A 200 17.40 2.69 12.42
CA GLU A 200 16.25 1.78 12.27
C GLU A 200 15.48 2.05 10.98
N TYR A 201 15.31 3.33 10.62
CA TYR A 201 14.75 3.72 9.33
C TYR A 201 15.59 3.15 8.18
N ARG A 202 16.92 3.39 8.19
CA ARG A 202 17.83 2.94 7.12
C ARG A 202 17.87 1.41 7.03
N SER A 203 17.92 0.73 8.16
CA SER A 203 17.91 -0.73 8.23
C SER A 203 16.61 -1.30 7.65
N THR A 204 15.48 -0.71 8.01
CA THR A 204 14.16 -1.14 7.52
C THR A 204 14.01 -0.93 6.02
N ILE A 205 14.46 0.21 5.48
CA ILE A 205 14.43 0.44 4.02
C ILE A 205 15.28 -0.59 3.28
N LYS A 206 16.51 -0.86 3.76
CA LYS A 206 17.38 -1.88 3.16
C LYS A 206 16.76 -3.26 3.21
N ASP A 207 16.15 -3.63 4.33
CA ASP A 207 15.50 -4.92 4.45
C ASP A 207 14.34 -5.06 3.46
N PHE A 208 13.48 -4.06 3.34
CA PHE A 208 12.38 -4.06 2.36
C PHE A 208 12.89 -4.16 0.92
N GLU A 209 13.97 -3.45 0.59
CA GLU A 209 14.60 -3.47 -0.73
C GLU A 209 15.14 -4.86 -1.08
N GLU A 210 15.96 -5.44 -0.19
CA GLU A 210 16.54 -6.77 -0.37
C GLU A 210 15.46 -7.85 -0.47
N ASN A 211 14.37 -7.72 0.30
CA ASN A 211 13.25 -8.64 0.24
C ASN A 211 12.45 -8.49 -1.06
N ALA A 212 12.25 -7.26 -1.53
CA ALA A 212 11.56 -6.98 -2.79
C ALA A 212 12.32 -7.51 -4.01
N ARG A 213 13.67 -7.51 -3.99
CA ARG A 213 14.48 -8.09 -5.07
C ARG A 213 14.18 -9.57 -5.32
N LEU A 214 13.78 -10.32 -4.31
CA LEU A 214 13.40 -11.73 -4.45
C LEU A 214 12.23 -11.94 -5.43
N ILE A 215 11.38 -10.92 -5.61
CA ILE A 215 10.25 -10.97 -6.56
C ILE A 215 10.76 -11.11 -8.01
N ALA A 216 11.91 -10.51 -8.34
CA ALA A 216 12.48 -10.60 -9.69
C ALA A 216 13.03 -12.01 -10.01
N GLU A 217 13.30 -12.81 -8.97
CA GLU A 217 13.81 -14.18 -9.05
C GLU A 217 12.71 -15.24 -9.07
N MET A 218 11.44 -14.84 -9.08
CA MET A 218 10.31 -15.76 -9.18
C MET A 218 10.38 -16.60 -10.46
N ASP A 219 9.89 -17.84 -10.35
CA ASP A 219 9.90 -18.80 -11.46
C ASP A 219 9.13 -18.26 -12.68
N SER A 220 9.82 -18.22 -13.82
CA SER A 220 9.32 -17.58 -15.03
C SER A 220 8.20 -18.37 -15.67
N ASP A 221 8.31 -19.70 -15.68
CA ASP A 221 7.31 -20.58 -16.29
C ASP A 221 5.98 -20.50 -15.52
N HIS A 222 6.07 -20.51 -14.18
CA HIS A 222 4.91 -20.33 -13.31
C HIS A 222 4.25 -18.95 -13.47
N LEU A 223 5.05 -17.87 -13.55
CA LEU A 223 4.52 -16.53 -13.77
C LEU A 223 3.86 -16.39 -15.15
N GLU A 224 4.45 -16.96 -16.19
CA GLU A 224 3.91 -16.92 -17.55
C GLU A 224 2.54 -17.64 -17.59
N HIS A 225 2.44 -18.82 -16.98
CA HIS A 225 1.16 -19.51 -16.81
C HIS A 225 0.13 -18.63 -16.09
N TRP A 226 0.54 -17.97 -15.02
CA TRP A 226 -0.35 -17.12 -14.25
C TRP A 226 -0.83 -15.90 -15.05
N PHE A 227 0.03 -15.26 -15.84
CA PHE A 227 -0.35 -14.14 -16.71
C PHE A 227 -1.28 -14.57 -17.85
N ASP A 228 -1.01 -15.71 -18.49
CA ASP A 228 -1.83 -16.28 -19.57
C ASP A 228 -3.24 -16.62 -19.09
N ARG A 229 -3.37 -16.99 -17.83
CA ARG A 229 -4.66 -17.16 -17.19
C ARG A 229 -5.28 -15.81 -16.92
N LEU A 230 -4.58 -14.93 -16.20
CA LEU A 230 -5.13 -13.68 -15.67
C LEU A 230 -5.62 -12.73 -16.76
N LEU A 231 -4.76 -12.36 -17.72
CA LEU A 231 -4.93 -11.18 -18.56
C LEU A 231 -5.96 -11.31 -19.71
N PRO A 232 -6.12 -12.46 -20.39
CA PRO A 232 -7.06 -12.59 -21.51
C PRO A 232 -8.54 -12.51 -21.12
N ARG A 233 -8.87 -12.64 -19.83
CA ARG A 233 -10.26 -12.76 -19.38
C ARG A 233 -11.03 -11.45 -19.54
N SER A 234 -12.26 -11.58 -20.03
CA SER A 234 -13.26 -10.51 -20.21
C SER A 234 -14.28 -10.44 -19.06
N GLY A 235 -14.28 -11.41 -18.15
CA GLY A 235 -15.11 -11.41 -16.95
C GLY A 235 -14.73 -10.33 -15.96
N ARG A 236 -15.48 -10.27 -14.84
CA ARG A 236 -15.27 -9.28 -13.79
C ARG A 236 -14.17 -9.76 -12.84
N TYR A 237 -13.39 -8.81 -12.32
CA TYR A 237 -12.31 -9.09 -11.38
C TYR A 237 -12.72 -8.62 -9.98
N MET A 238 -12.93 -9.55 -9.07
CA MET A 238 -13.13 -9.26 -7.66
C MET A 238 -11.80 -9.39 -6.94
N ILE A 239 -11.28 -8.29 -6.39
CA ILE A 239 -9.98 -8.29 -5.72
C ILE A 239 -10.19 -8.05 -4.24
N GLY A 240 -9.66 -8.94 -3.42
CA GLY A 240 -10.01 -9.05 -2.02
C GLY A 240 -8.82 -9.09 -1.07
N GLY A 241 -9.05 -8.72 0.17
CA GLY A 241 -8.04 -8.72 1.23
C GLY A 241 -8.57 -8.06 2.49
N VAL A 242 -7.88 -8.25 3.62
CA VAL A 242 -8.30 -7.73 4.93
C VAL A 242 -7.21 -6.83 5.52
N GLY A 243 -7.64 -5.81 6.26
CA GLY A 243 -6.75 -4.84 6.90
C GLY A 243 -5.81 -4.19 5.89
N ARG A 244 -4.51 -4.19 6.17
CA ARG A 244 -3.49 -3.61 5.31
C ARG A 244 -3.35 -4.33 3.96
N SER A 245 -3.47 -5.66 3.92
CA SER A 245 -3.54 -6.41 2.65
C SER A 245 -4.78 -6.05 1.83
N GLY A 246 -5.88 -5.66 2.49
CA GLY A 246 -7.08 -5.12 1.83
C GLY A 246 -6.85 -3.77 1.16
N LEU A 247 -5.97 -2.92 1.71
CA LEU A 247 -5.56 -1.66 1.07
C LEU A 247 -4.71 -1.92 -0.18
N VAL A 248 -3.83 -2.93 -0.15
CA VAL A 248 -3.10 -3.39 -1.36
C VAL A 248 -4.07 -3.91 -2.41
N ALA A 249 -5.06 -4.73 -2.00
CA ALA A 249 -6.12 -5.22 -2.89
C ALA A 249 -6.92 -4.08 -3.53
N ARG A 250 -7.30 -3.06 -2.76
CA ARG A 250 -7.98 -1.87 -3.26
C ARG A 250 -7.10 -1.07 -4.23
N ALA A 251 -5.81 -0.92 -3.95
CA ALA A 251 -4.88 -0.26 -4.86
C ALA A 251 -4.78 -1.02 -6.19
N PHE A 252 -4.72 -2.35 -6.14
CA PHE A 252 -4.62 -3.20 -7.32
C PHE A 252 -5.91 -3.19 -8.15
N GLU A 253 -7.07 -3.26 -7.49
CA GLU A 253 -8.40 -3.14 -8.09
C GLU A 253 -8.52 -1.87 -8.94
N MET A 254 -8.15 -0.72 -8.37
CA MET A 254 -8.16 0.55 -9.12
C MET A 254 -7.29 0.48 -10.39
N ARG A 255 -6.22 -0.32 -10.40
CA ARG A 255 -5.36 -0.50 -11.59
C ARG A 255 -5.98 -1.38 -12.66
N PHE A 256 -6.79 -2.37 -12.30
CA PHE A 256 -7.58 -3.13 -13.28
C PHE A 256 -8.57 -2.23 -14.02
N THR A 257 -9.20 -1.28 -13.32
CA THR A 257 -10.04 -0.26 -13.97
C THR A 257 -9.24 0.57 -14.99
N HIS A 258 -8.01 0.99 -14.66
CA HIS A 258 -7.13 1.69 -15.60
C HIS A 258 -6.66 0.82 -16.79
N LEU A 259 -6.65 -0.51 -16.62
CA LEU A 259 -6.45 -1.49 -17.68
C LEU A 259 -7.72 -1.79 -18.49
N ASN A 260 -8.79 -1.00 -18.30
CA ASN A 260 -10.09 -1.18 -18.96
C ASN A 260 -10.73 -2.56 -18.66
N LYS A 261 -10.45 -3.11 -17.48
CA LYS A 261 -11.12 -4.30 -16.95
C LYS A 261 -12.24 -3.88 -15.99
N ILE A 262 -13.29 -4.68 -15.92
CA ILE A 262 -14.36 -4.48 -14.93
C ILE A 262 -13.88 -5.07 -13.61
N SER A 263 -13.58 -4.22 -12.63
CA SER A 263 -13.10 -4.64 -11.32
C SER A 263 -14.00 -4.17 -10.19
N TYR A 264 -13.99 -4.92 -9.09
CA TYR A 264 -14.70 -4.61 -7.86
C TYR A 264 -13.80 -4.95 -6.67
N TRP A 265 -13.80 -4.09 -5.67
CA TRP A 265 -13.15 -4.38 -4.40
C TRP A 265 -14.07 -5.32 -3.59
N GLU A 266 -13.53 -6.43 -3.11
CA GLU A 266 -14.32 -7.42 -2.37
C GLU A 266 -15.06 -6.75 -1.20
N ARG A 267 -16.38 -7.01 -1.11
CA ARG A 267 -17.30 -6.52 -0.06
C ARG A 267 -17.49 -5.00 -0.04
N ASP A 268 -17.14 -4.30 -1.12
CA ASP A 268 -17.71 -2.98 -1.36
C ASP A 268 -19.23 -3.09 -1.56
N PHE A 269 -19.99 -2.03 -1.24
CA PHE A 269 -21.45 -2.01 -1.26
C PHE A 269 -22.04 -2.39 -2.62
N ASN A 270 -21.28 -2.17 -3.70
CA ASN A 270 -21.70 -2.44 -5.07
C ASN A 270 -21.14 -3.76 -5.63
N THR A 271 -20.47 -4.58 -4.83
CA THR A 271 -19.85 -5.83 -5.29
C THR A 271 -20.92 -6.84 -5.69
N PRO A 272 -20.99 -7.27 -6.96
CA PRO A 272 -21.95 -8.27 -7.39
C PRO A 272 -21.58 -9.66 -6.87
N SER A 273 -22.55 -10.56 -6.84
CA SER A 273 -22.28 -11.98 -6.59
C SER A 273 -21.42 -12.59 -7.71
N PHE A 274 -20.59 -13.57 -7.35
CA PHE A 274 -19.79 -14.37 -8.28
C PHE A 274 -20.63 -15.07 -9.33
N GLN A 275 -20.14 -15.03 -10.57
CA GLN A 275 -20.69 -15.69 -11.75
C GLN A 275 -19.60 -16.50 -12.45
N ILE A 276 -20.04 -17.43 -13.31
CA ILE A 276 -19.13 -18.20 -14.16
C ILE A 276 -18.37 -17.23 -15.07
N GLY A 277 -17.04 -17.39 -15.13
CA GLY A 277 -16.15 -16.54 -15.93
C GLY A 277 -15.60 -15.32 -15.19
N ASP A 278 -16.07 -15.02 -13.98
CA ASP A 278 -15.41 -14.03 -13.11
C ASP A 278 -14.07 -14.55 -12.57
N VAL A 279 -13.24 -13.62 -12.10
CA VAL A 279 -11.94 -13.89 -11.47
C VAL A 279 -11.93 -13.32 -10.07
N TYR A 280 -11.63 -14.14 -9.08
CA TYR A 280 -11.37 -13.70 -7.71
C TYR A 280 -9.87 -13.71 -7.40
N ILE A 281 -9.36 -12.60 -6.88
CA ILE A 281 -7.95 -12.41 -6.53
C ILE A 281 -7.86 -12.07 -5.03
N PRO A 282 -7.82 -13.07 -4.14
CA PRO A 282 -7.58 -12.84 -2.72
C PRO A 282 -6.09 -12.57 -2.46
N ILE A 283 -5.81 -11.47 -1.77
CA ILE A 283 -4.48 -11.09 -1.30
C ILE A 283 -4.43 -11.29 0.22
N SER A 284 -3.64 -12.27 0.67
CA SER A 284 -3.46 -12.56 2.10
C SER A 284 -2.09 -13.16 2.38
N GLY A 285 -1.28 -12.47 3.19
CA GLY A 285 0.07 -12.94 3.51
C GLY A 285 0.09 -14.30 4.23
N ILE A 286 -0.81 -14.50 5.20
CA ILE A 286 -0.93 -15.79 5.92
C ILE A 286 -1.81 -16.82 5.20
N GLY A 287 -2.68 -16.39 4.28
CA GLY A 287 -3.59 -17.27 3.55
C GLY A 287 -4.66 -17.99 4.39
N ASN A 288 -4.84 -17.63 5.67
CA ASN A 288 -5.78 -18.27 6.61
C ASN A 288 -6.86 -17.32 7.13
N THR A 289 -6.93 -16.12 6.55
CA THR A 289 -7.92 -15.10 6.90
C THR A 289 -9.32 -15.58 6.49
N TYR A 290 -10.29 -15.47 7.39
CA TYR A 290 -11.65 -15.97 7.17
C TYR A 290 -12.25 -15.45 5.85
N GLU A 291 -12.12 -14.16 5.58
CA GLU A 291 -12.69 -13.50 4.42
C GLU A 291 -12.11 -14.05 3.11
N ALA A 292 -10.78 -14.23 3.04
CA ALA A 292 -10.12 -14.80 1.87
C ALA A 292 -10.53 -16.26 1.63
N LEU A 293 -10.72 -17.05 2.70
CA LEU A 293 -11.16 -18.44 2.60
C LEU A 293 -12.61 -18.55 2.14
N GLU A 294 -13.51 -17.77 2.73
CA GLU A 294 -14.93 -17.73 2.36
C GLU A 294 -15.13 -17.22 0.93
N GLY A 295 -14.44 -16.13 0.56
CA GLY A 295 -14.47 -15.59 -0.79
C GLY A 295 -13.98 -16.61 -1.82
N THR A 296 -12.90 -17.33 -1.51
CA THR A 296 -12.36 -18.39 -2.38
C THR A 296 -13.34 -19.55 -2.53
N ALA A 297 -13.92 -20.03 -1.44
CA ALA A 297 -14.90 -21.11 -1.48
C ALA A 297 -16.15 -20.73 -2.27
N ALA A 298 -16.66 -19.50 -2.08
CA ALA A 298 -17.81 -18.98 -2.80
C ALA A 298 -17.53 -18.82 -4.31
N ALA A 299 -16.36 -18.28 -4.68
CA ALA A 299 -15.94 -18.12 -6.06
C ALA A 299 -15.84 -19.48 -6.78
N LEU A 300 -15.15 -20.46 -6.17
CA LEU A 300 -15.02 -21.81 -6.72
C LEU A 300 -16.39 -22.49 -6.88
N ALA A 301 -17.28 -22.37 -5.88
CA ALA A 301 -18.62 -22.95 -5.93
C ALA A 301 -19.51 -22.35 -7.04
N LYS A 302 -19.22 -21.11 -7.47
CA LYS A 302 -19.93 -20.42 -8.56
C LYS A 302 -19.27 -20.58 -9.92
N GLY A 303 -18.16 -21.34 -10.00
CA GLY A 303 -17.43 -21.56 -11.25
C GLY A 303 -16.60 -20.36 -11.69
N SER A 304 -16.30 -19.44 -10.78
CA SER A 304 -15.32 -18.37 -11.00
C SER A 304 -13.90 -18.93 -10.90
N ASP A 305 -12.97 -18.31 -11.62
CA ASP A 305 -11.55 -18.59 -11.46
C ASP A 305 -11.04 -17.91 -10.19
N VAL A 306 -10.08 -18.55 -9.50
CA VAL A 306 -9.45 -17.98 -8.30
C VAL A 306 -7.95 -17.95 -8.49
N MET A 307 -7.34 -16.78 -8.28
CA MET A 307 -5.92 -16.52 -8.49
C MET A 307 -5.32 -15.85 -7.25
N PRO A 308 -5.06 -16.62 -6.18
CA PRO A 308 -4.64 -16.09 -4.90
C PRO A 308 -3.19 -15.56 -4.94
N ILE A 309 -2.95 -14.52 -4.15
CA ILE A 309 -1.61 -13.96 -3.88
C ILE A 309 -1.34 -14.11 -2.37
N THR A 310 -0.32 -14.89 -2.01
CA THR A 310 0.01 -15.18 -0.61
C THR A 310 1.53 -15.32 -0.40
N ALA A 311 2.02 -15.26 0.85
CA ALA A 311 3.38 -15.68 1.19
C ALA A 311 3.40 -17.09 1.82
N ASN A 312 2.26 -17.59 2.33
CA ASN A 312 2.18 -18.86 3.04
C ASN A 312 1.85 -20.04 2.12
N ARG A 313 2.88 -20.82 1.78
CA ARG A 313 2.78 -22.07 0.99
C ARG A 313 1.97 -23.18 1.68
N SER A 314 1.83 -23.12 3.00
CA SER A 314 1.16 -24.13 3.83
C SER A 314 -0.25 -23.72 4.28
N SER A 315 -0.76 -22.59 3.78
CA SER A 315 -2.04 -22.04 4.20
C SER A 315 -3.25 -22.89 3.79
N ARG A 316 -4.36 -22.69 4.51
CA ARG A 316 -5.69 -23.22 4.18
C ARG A 316 -6.17 -22.75 2.80
N LEU A 317 -5.81 -21.55 2.38
CA LEU A 317 -6.08 -21.04 1.03
C LEU A 317 -5.39 -21.90 -0.03
N VAL A 318 -4.09 -22.18 0.15
CA VAL A 318 -3.34 -23.06 -0.75
C VAL A 318 -3.90 -24.49 -0.73
N ALA A 319 -4.24 -25.02 0.44
CA ALA A 319 -4.86 -26.33 0.56
C ALA A 319 -6.22 -26.40 -0.16
N LEU A 320 -7.04 -25.34 -0.08
CA LEU A 320 -8.32 -25.23 -0.77
C LEU A 320 -8.13 -25.24 -2.29
N MET A 321 -7.17 -24.48 -2.82
CA MET A 321 -6.83 -24.45 -4.24
C MET A 321 -6.30 -25.80 -4.74
N ARG A 322 -5.43 -26.44 -3.96
CA ARG A 322 -4.87 -27.77 -4.27
C ARG A 322 -5.97 -28.83 -4.41
N ARG A 323 -6.97 -28.83 -3.51
CA ARG A 323 -8.12 -29.75 -3.59
C ARG A 323 -8.95 -29.58 -4.86
N HIS A 324 -8.93 -28.39 -5.46
CA HIS A 324 -9.64 -28.10 -6.71
C HIS A 324 -8.74 -28.24 -7.96
N GLY A 325 -7.51 -28.76 -7.82
CA GLY A 325 -6.58 -28.92 -8.94
C GLY A 325 -6.06 -27.60 -9.53
N ARG A 326 -6.08 -26.51 -8.75
CA ARG A 326 -5.70 -25.16 -9.18
C ARG A 326 -4.44 -24.65 -8.49
N THR A 327 -3.46 -25.53 -8.31
CA THR A 327 -2.20 -25.16 -7.61
C THR A 327 -1.38 -24.16 -8.43
N ASP A 328 -1.44 -24.27 -9.76
CA ASP A 328 -0.69 -23.42 -10.68
C ASP A 328 -1.28 -22.00 -10.79
N ASP A 329 -2.54 -21.81 -10.38
CA ASP A 329 -3.20 -20.48 -10.32
C ASP A 329 -2.73 -19.65 -9.09
N ILE A 330 -1.87 -20.19 -8.21
CA ILE A 330 -1.44 -19.55 -6.95
C ILE A 330 -0.13 -18.78 -7.16
N VAL A 331 -0.10 -17.51 -6.78
CA VAL A 331 1.16 -16.77 -6.63
C VAL A 331 1.64 -16.81 -5.19
N VAL A 332 2.87 -17.27 -5.01
CA VAL A 332 3.58 -17.20 -3.73
C VAL A 332 4.62 -16.09 -3.80
N ILE A 333 4.35 -14.99 -3.11
CA ILE A 333 5.29 -13.88 -2.95
C ILE A 333 6.46 -14.35 -2.08
N PRO A 334 7.71 -14.26 -2.57
CA PRO A 334 8.86 -14.63 -1.79
C PRO A 334 9.07 -13.65 -0.62
N VAL A 335 9.56 -14.20 0.48
CA VAL A 335 10.00 -13.47 1.66
C VAL A 335 11.32 -14.08 2.12
N LYS A 336 12.22 -13.28 2.70
CA LYS A 336 13.47 -13.80 3.27
C LYS A 336 13.20 -14.94 4.27
N PRO A 337 14.07 -15.96 4.37
CA PRO A 337 13.88 -17.10 5.25
C PRO A 337 13.64 -16.75 6.72
N GLU A 338 14.27 -15.67 7.21
CA GLU A 338 14.07 -15.15 8.58
C GLU A 338 12.63 -14.74 8.89
N TYR A 339 11.84 -14.41 7.87
CA TYR A 339 10.43 -14.05 8.00
C TYR A 339 9.48 -15.19 7.64
N SER A 340 10.00 -16.36 7.25
CA SER A 340 9.17 -17.50 6.87
C SER A 340 8.22 -17.93 7.99
N ASP A 341 8.71 -17.91 9.24
CA ASP A 341 7.93 -18.24 10.43
C ASP A 341 6.76 -17.28 10.65
N LEU A 342 6.92 -16.00 10.29
CA LEU A 342 5.86 -15.00 10.40
C LEU A 342 4.66 -15.39 9.53
N PHE A 343 4.87 -15.99 8.36
CA PHE A 343 3.78 -16.35 7.46
C PHE A 343 3.39 -17.82 7.55
N SER A 344 4.21 -18.66 8.19
CA SER A 344 3.98 -20.09 8.31
C SER A 344 2.89 -20.44 9.33
N GLY A 345 2.29 -21.63 9.16
CA GLY A 345 1.34 -22.19 10.11
C GLY A 345 -0.13 -21.93 9.79
N ASP A 346 -0.99 -22.32 10.73
CA ASP A 346 -2.47 -22.27 10.63
C ASP A 346 -3.07 -21.15 11.51
N ILE A 347 -2.33 -20.05 11.69
CA ILE A 347 -2.82 -18.89 12.44
C ILE A 347 -4.04 -18.35 11.68
N SER A 348 -5.23 -18.50 12.26
CA SER A 348 -6.46 -17.95 11.69
C SER A 348 -6.74 -16.59 12.33
N THR A 349 -6.95 -15.58 11.50
CA THR A 349 -7.38 -14.26 11.93
C THR A 349 -8.76 -13.96 11.37
N THR A 350 -9.62 -13.37 12.19
CA THR A 350 -10.91 -12.81 11.78
C THR A 350 -10.85 -11.29 11.91
N THR A 351 -11.64 -10.56 11.12
CA THR A 351 -11.70 -9.09 11.18
C THR A 351 -12.14 -8.55 12.55
N TRP A 352 -12.83 -9.36 13.36
CA TRP A 352 -13.48 -8.93 14.60
C TRP A 352 -12.62 -9.02 15.87
N LEU A 353 -11.56 -9.84 15.86
CA LEU A 353 -10.63 -9.99 16.98
C LEU A 353 -9.21 -9.82 16.45
N MET A 354 -8.67 -8.61 16.61
CA MET A 354 -7.28 -8.32 16.29
C MET A 354 -6.40 -9.09 17.29
N SER A 355 -5.85 -10.22 16.84
CA SER A 355 -4.86 -10.98 17.60
C SER A 355 -3.59 -10.15 17.82
N ASP A 356 -2.84 -10.41 18.89
CA ASP A 356 -1.51 -9.80 19.12
C ASP A 356 -0.58 -9.98 17.91
N TYR A 357 -0.76 -11.07 17.17
CA TYR A 357 -0.07 -11.33 15.91
C TYR A 357 -0.34 -10.26 14.82
N THR A 358 -1.57 -9.73 14.72
CA THR A 358 -1.91 -8.67 13.75
C THR A 358 -1.37 -7.30 14.17
N LYS A 359 -1.12 -7.09 15.48
CA LYS A 359 -0.64 -5.81 16.01
C LYS A 359 0.82 -5.54 15.66
N PHE A 360 1.70 -6.54 15.77
CA PHE A 360 3.15 -6.37 15.66
C PHE A 360 3.77 -6.93 14.37
N ARG A 361 2.95 -7.24 13.36
CA ARG A 361 3.47 -7.85 12.13
C ARG A 361 4.30 -6.86 11.32
N TYR A 362 5.52 -7.26 11.04
CA TYR A 362 6.42 -6.52 10.15
C TYR A 362 5.87 -6.50 8.72
N PRO A 363 5.77 -5.33 8.05
CA PRO A 363 4.91 -5.12 6.89
C PRO A 363 5.53 -5.55 5.54
N ILE A 364 6.46 -6.51 5.56
CA ILE A 364 7.18 -6.97 4.36
C ILE A 364 6.23 -7.47 3.28
N PHE A 365 5.23 -8.27 3.64
CA PHE A 365 4.30 -8.83 2.67
C PHE A 365 3.53 -7.72 1.95
N GLU A 366 3.06 -6.70 2.67
CA GLU A 366 2.33 -5.59 2.09
C GLU A 366 3.20 -4.78 1.10
N ILE A 367 4.48 -4.56 1.42
CA ILE A 367 5.43 -3.90 0.50
C ILE A 367 5.67 -4.78 -0.74
N ASN A 368 6.00 -6.06 -0.55
CA ASN A 368 6.25 -6.98 -1.66
C ASN A 368 5.00 -7.18 -2.53
N ALA A 369 3.81 -7.30 -1.93
CA ALA A 369 2.55 -7.41 -2.65
C ALA A 369 2.22 -6.15 -3.43
N SER A 370 2.54 -4.96 -2.89
CA SER A 370 2.41 -3.71 -3.64
C SER A 370 3.33 -3.71 -4.86
N ILE A 371 4.59 -4.10 -4.69
CA ILE A 371 5.56 -4.17 -5.79
C ILE A 371 5.13 -5.18 -6.84
N PHE A 372 4.77 -6.39 -6.42
CA PHE A 372 4.29 -7.46 -7.29
C PHE A 372 3.07 -7.02 -8.11
N THR A 373 2.03 -6.51 -7.43
CA THR A 373 0.78 -6.10 -8.10
C THR A 373 1.02 -4.94 -9.08
N ASN A 374 1.87 -3.98 -8.75
CA ASN A 374 2.27 -2.92 -9.67
C ASN A 374 3.04 -3.46 -10.89
N SER A 375 3.92 -4.44 -10.71
CA SER A 375 4.63 -5.10 -11.81
C SER A 375 3.65 -5.87 -12.70
N VAL A 376 2.65 -6.55 -12.13
CA VAL A 376 1.56 -7.20 -12.89
C VAL A 376 0.77 -6.18 -13.72
N VAL A 377 0.55 -4.97 -13.21
CA VAL A 377 -0.12 -3.90 -13.97
C VAL A 377 0.72 -3.45 -15.16
N ALA A 378 2.04 -3.35 -15.03
CA ALA A 378 2.93 -3.04 -16.14
C ALA A 378 2.86 -4.12 -17.23
N VAL A 379 2.87 -5.40 -16.84
CA VAL A 379 2.67 -6.55 -17.75
C VAL A 379 1.30 -6.48 -18.43
N GLY A 380 0.24 -6.21 -17.65
CA GLY A 380 -1.11 -6.08 -18.18
C GLY A 380 -1.25 -4.92 -19.18
N ALA A 381 -0.56 -3.80 -18.94
CA ALA A 381 -0.55 -2.66 -19.84
C ALA A 381 0.09 -3.02 -21.19
N GLU A 382 1.22 -3.70 -21.17
CA GLU A 382 1.87 -4.20 -22.38
C GLU A 382 1.02 -5.23 -23.10
N PHE A 383 0.50 -6.23 -22.39
CA PHE A 383 -0.33 -7.29 -22.96
C PHE A 383 -1.56 -6.74 -23.69
N LEU A 384 -2.21 -5.72 -23.11
CA LEU A 384 -3.40 -5.09 -23.69
C LEU A 384 -3.06 -3.97 -24.69
N GLY A 385 -1.78 -3.63 -24.88
CA GLY A 385 -1.35 -2.51 -25.72
C GLY A 385 -1.81 -1.14 -25.21
N ILE A 386 -2.06 -1.00 -23.91
CA ILE A 386 -2.55 0.23 -23.28
C ILE A 386 -1.36 1.12 -22.89
N VAL A 387 -1.27 2.29 -23.50
CA VAL A 387 -0.28 3.32 -23.13
C VAL A 387 -0.74 4.12 -21.91
N GLU A 388 0.20 4.75 -21.19
CA GLU A 388 -0.08 5.56 -19.99
C GLU A 388 -1.14 6.65 -20.26
N ALA A 389 -1.13 7.27 -21.44
CA ALA A 389 -2.13 8.25 -21.84
C ALA A 389 -3.56 7.67 -21.87
N GLY A 390 -3.70 6.40 -22.25
CA GLY A 390 -4.97 5.67 -22.21
C GLY A 390 -5.44 5.46 -20.77
N MET A 391 -4.53 5.07 -19.88
CA MET A 391 -4.81 4.90 -18.45
C MET A 391 -5.21 6.23 -17.78
N ARG A 392 -4.57 7.35 -18.15
CA ARG A 392 -4.87 8.68 -17.61
C ARG A 392 -6.30 9.12 -17.92
N ARG A 393 -6.87 8.73 -19.06
CA ARG A 393 -8.28 9.06 -19.40
C ARG A 393 -9.29 8.38 -18.50
N MET A 394 -8.92 7.23 -17.91
CA MET A 394 -9.74 6.49 -16.94
C MET A 394 -9.47 6.95 -15.50
N HIS A 395 -8.47 7.81 -15.30
CA HIS A 395 -8.08 8.36 -14.00
C HIS A 395 -8.86 9.65 -13.76
N VAL A 396 -9.76 9.65 -12.77
CA VAL A 396 -10.57 10.82 -12.37
C VAL A 396 -9.77 11.71 -11.43
#